data_AF-A0AAQ3MEV8-F1
#
_entry.id   AF-A0AAQ3MEV8-F1
#
_cell.length_a   1.000
_cell.length_b   1.000
_cell.length_c   1.000
_cell.angle_alpha   90.00
_cell.angle_beta   90.00
_cell.angle_gamma   90.00
#
_symmetry.space_group_name_H-M   'P 1'
#
loop_
_entity.id
_entity.type
_entity.pdbx_description
1 polymer ?
#
loop_
_entity_poly.entity_id
_entity_poly.type
_entity_poly.pdbx_seq_one_letter_code
_entity_poly.pdbx_strand_id
1 'polypeptide(L)'
;MHRNDVVSYDFKEKRFAHLHRSAIGFPESRFFYAGTPATSNSKAAALRGEELVRTQFQKDPYGCQGSLYHKKLKRDPFHRSIPYPNGCPEIEGLFKYCGPNPYSDALPWTQ
;
A
#
# COMPACT_ATOMS: atom_id res chain seq x y z
N MET A 1 -13.22 -4.55 17.33
CA MET A 1 -12.99 -4.13 15.93
C MET A 1 -11.72 -3.30 15.86
N HIS A 2 -10.80 -3.61 14.94
CA HIS A 2 -9.55 -2.87 14.77
C HIS A 2 -9.71 -1.71 13.77
N ARG A 3 -9.19 -0.53 14.16
CA ARG A 3 -9.08 0.70 13.36
C ARG A 3 -7.68 0.79 12.76
N ASN A 4 -7.56 1.34 11.54
CA ASN A 4 -6.27 1.61 10.91
C ASN A 4 -6.09 3.12 10.69
N ASP A 5 -5.06 3.69 11.30
CA ASP A 5 -4.67 5.08 11.17
C ASP A 5 -3.36 5.18 10.39
N VAL A 6 -3.43 5.79 9.20
CA VAL A 6 -2.26 6.06 8.37
C VAL A 6 -1.85 7.51 8.55
N VAL A 7 -0.65 7.73 9.07
CA VAL A 7 -0.05 9.08 9.19
C VAL A 7 1.02 9.24 8.11
N SER A 8 0.79 10.12 7.12
CA SER A 8 1.78 10.42 6.09
C SER A 8 1.50 11.75 5.39
N TYR A 9 2.26 12.07 4.35
CA TYR A 9 2.06 13.33 3.62
C TYR A 9 0.73 13.39 2.87
N ASP A 10 0.02 14.53 2.95
CA ASP A 10 -1.32 14.77 2.37
C ASP A 10 -1.46 14.25 0.94
N PHE A 11 -0.44 14.51 0.10
CA PHE A 11 -0.50 14.17 -1.31
C PHE A 11 -0.67 12.67 -1.58
N LYS A 12 -0.33 11.79 -0.61
CA LYS A 12 -0.44 10.33 -0.76
C LYS A 12 -1.81 9.79 -0.37
N GLU A 13 -2.68 10.58 0.26
CA GLU A 13 -3.95 10.13 0.83
C GLU A 13 -4.77 9.31 -0.17
N LYS A 14 -4.98 9.84 -1.38
CA LYS A 14 -5.78 9.18 -2.42
C LYS A 14 -5.29 7.77 -2.75
N ARG A 15 -3.97 7.56 -2.81
CA ARG A 15 -3.41 6.24 -3.10
C ARG A 15 -3.64 5.28 -1.94
N PHE A 16 -3.43 5.72 -0.70
CA PHE A 16 -3.62 4.86 0.46
C PHE A 16 -5.11 4.54 0.70
N ALA A 17 -5.96 5.56 0.71
CA ALA A 17 -7.38 5.45 1.02
C ALA A 17 -8.20 4.76 -0.09
N HIS A 18 -7.83 4.90 -1.37
CA HIS A 18 -8.65 4.37 -2.46
C HIS A 18 -8.01 3.23 -3.24
N LEU A 19 -6.67 3.14 -3.31
CA LEU A 19 -6.00 2.04 -4.02
C LEU A 19 -5.58 0.95 -3.05
N HIS A 20 -4.68 1.28 -2.11
CA HIS A 20 -4.09 0.29 -1.22
C HIS A 20 -5.12 -0.36 -0.31
N ARG A 21 -5.95 0.46 0.35
CA ARG A 21 -7.04 -0.04 1.19
C ARG A 21 -8.00 -0.95 0.39
N SER A 22 -8.37 -0.55 -0.84
CA SER A 22 -9.24 -1.37 -1.70
C SER A 22 -8.61 -2.69 -2.11
N ALA A 23 -7.33 -2.68 -2.50
CA ALA A 23 -6.62 -3.87 -2.95
C ALA A 23 -6.64 -4.97 -1.89
N ILE A 24 -6.47 -4.59 -0.63
CA ILE A 24 -6.47 -5.52 0.50
C ILE A 24 -7.87 -5.71 1.13
N GLY A 25 -8.93 -5.17 0.53
CA GLY A 25 -10.30 -5.30 1.05
C GLY A 25 -10.52 -4.72 2.45
N PHE A 26 -9.72 -3.72 2.87
CA PHE A 26 -9.90 -3.12 4.19
C PHE A 26 -11.11 -2.16 4.18
N PRO A 27 -11.99 -2.20 5.20
CA PRO A 27 -13.23 -1.43 5.19
C PRO A 27 -12.98 0.07 5.35
N GLU A 28 -13.65 0.86 4.51
CA GLU A 28 -13.56 2.33 4.52
C GLU A 28 -13.98 2.93 5.86
N SER A 29 -15.04 2.40 6.48
CA SER A 29 -15.55 2.87 7.79
C SER A 29 -14.55 2.72 8.94
N ARG A 30 -13.46 1.96 8.76
CA ARG A 30 -12.42 1.75 9.78
C ARG A 30 -11.04 2.27 9.34
N PHE A 31 -10.95 2.92 8.19
CA PHE A 31 -9.71 3.47 7.64
C PHE A 31 -9.68 4.99 7.83
N PHE A 32 -8.63 5.49 8.46
CA PHE A 32 -8.44 6.91 8.72
C PHE A 32 -7.08 7.34 8.22
N TYR A 33 -7.03 8.52 7.60
CA TYR A 33 -5.80 9.09 7.09
C TYR A 33 -5.54 10.44 7.77
N ALA A 34 -4.37 10.58 8.37
CA ALA A 34 -3.88 11.83 8.93
C ALA A 34 -2.76 12.35 8.05
N GLY A 35 -3.10 13.37 7.26
CA GLY A 35 -2.18 14.03 6.36
C GLY A 35 -1.26 15.03 7.08
N THR A 36 0.00 15.09 6.68
CA THR A 36 0.91 16.20 6.97
C THR A 36 1.31 16.96 5.70
N PRO A 37 1.42 18.30 5.77
CA PRO A 37 1.79 19.08 4.60
C PRO A 37 3.25 18.84 4.21
N ALA A 38 3.50 18.77 2.91
CA ALA A 38 4.86 18.73 2.37
C ALA A 38 5.55 20.10 2.54
N THR A 39 6.86 20.10 2.78
CA THR A 39 7.69 21.31 2.74
C THR A 39 7.61 21.99 1.38
N SER A 40 7.57 23.32 1.34
CA SER A 40 7.40 24.14 0.12
C SER A 40 8.36 23.77 -1.01
N ASN A 41 9.64 23.56 -0.70
CA ASN A 41 10.71 23.37 -1.70
C ASN A 41 10.59 22.07 -2.50
N SER A 42 9.84 21.07 -2.02
CA SER A 42 9.70 19.76 -2.67
C SER A 42 8.26 19.44 -3.07
N LYS A 43 7.29 20.30 -2.74
CA LYS A 43 5.85 20.02 -2.91
C LYS A 43 5.47 19.69 -4.35
N ALA A 44 5.94 20.47 -5.33
CA ALA A 44 5.60 20.26 -6.73
C ALA A 44 6.19 18.96 -7.29
N ALA A 45 7.44 18.65 -6.95
CA ALA A 45 8.08 17.39 -7.35
C ALA A 45 7.42 16.18 -6.68
N ALA A 46 7.04 16.31 -5.40
CA ALA A 46 6.34 15.29 -4.64
C ALA A 46 4.95 14.98 -5.23
N LEU A 47 4.17 16.01 -5.59
CA LEU A 47 2.86 15.84 -6.24
C LEU A 47 2.97 15.13 -7.60
N ARG A 48 3.95 15.53 -8.44
CA ARG A 48 4.20 14.86 -9.73
C ARG A 48 4.63 13.41 -9.53
N GLY A 49 5.54 13.16 -8.60
CA GLY A 49 6.00 11.81 -8.29
C GLY A 49 4.88 10.93 -7.76
N GLU A 50 3.99 11.48 -6.93
CA GLU A 50 2.85 10.76 -6.41
C GLU A 50 1.81 10.44 -7.49
N GLU A 51 1.56 11.35 -8.43
CA GLU A 51 0.66 11.07 -9.56
C GLU A 51 1.16 9.89 -10.40
N LEU A 52 2.45 9.86 -10.69
CA LEU A 52 3.08 8.74 -11.40
C LEU A 52 2.97 7.43 -10.60
N VAL A 53 3.21 7.47 -9.29
CA VAL A 53 3.08 6.27 -8.45
C VAL A 53 1.63 5.81 -8.34
N ARG A 54 0.67 6.74 -8.26
CA ARG A 54 -0.76 6.44 -8.21
C ARG A 54 -1.22 5.72 -9.47
N THR A 55 -0.81 6.18 -10.66
CA THR A 55 -1.12 5.50 -11.92
C THR A 55 -0.46 4.12 -12.04
N GLN A 56 0.72 3.92 -11.45
CA GLN A 56 1.34 2.60 -11.37
C GLN A 56 0.53 1.63 -10.52
N PHE A 57 0.09 2.04 -9.33
CA PHE A 57 -0.71 1.19 -8.44
C PHE A 57 -2.15 0.97 -8.92
N GLN A 58 -2.69 1.82 -9.80
CA GLN A 58 -3.95 1.52 -10.49
C GLN A 58 -3.82 0.31 -11.44
N LYS A 59 -2.63 0.11 -12.03
CA LYS A 59 -2.35 -1.01 -12.95
C LYS A 59 -1.81 -2.24 -12.24
N ASP A 60 -1.05 -2.02 -11.17
CA ASP A 60 -0.39 -3.05 -10.38
C ASP A 60 -0.66 -2.81 -8.88
N PRO A 61 -1.85 -3.18 -8.37
CA PRO A 61 -2.27 -2.85 -7.00
C PRO A 61 -1.35 -3.43 -5.92
N TYR A 62 -0.62 -4.51 -6.23
CA TYR A 62 0.26 -5.23 -5.31
C TYR A 62 1.75 -4.95 -5.55
N GLY A 63 2.09 -4.12 -6.55
CA GLY A 63 3.47 -3.74 -6.84
C GLY A 63 4.36 -4.90 -7.28
N CYS A 64 3.79 -5.88 -7.98
CA CYS A 64 4.47 -7.10 -8.41
C CYS A 64 5.29 -6.93 -9.68
N GLN A 65 5.15 -5.82 -10.41
CA GLN A 65 5.77 -5.64 -11.72
C GLN A 65 6.53 -4.31 -11.87
N GLY A 66 7.38 -4.26 -12.90
CA GLY A 66 8.03 -3.05 -13.37
C GLY A 66 8.73 -2.25 -12.27
N SER A 67 8.59 -0.93 -12.30
CA SER A 67 9.31 -0.06 -11.36
C SER A 67 8.88 -0.23 -9.89
N LEU A 68 7.67 -0.73 -9.62
CA LEU A 68 7.19 -0.98 -8.26
C LEU A 68 7.88 -2.18 -7.63
N TYR A 69 8.05 -3.26 -8.40
CA TYR A 69 8.79 -4.44 -7.96
C TYR A 69 10.26 -4.13 -7.69
N HIS A 70 10.92 -3.42 -8.61
CA HIS A 70 12.30 -2.94 -8.37
C HIS A 70 12.37 -2.00 -7.16
N LYS A 71 11.34 -1.15 -6.99
CA LYS A 71 10.92 -0.46 -5.75
C LYS A 71 11.14 -1.33 -4.50
N LYS A 72 10.36 -2.40 -4.44
CA LYS A 72 10.27 -3.35 -3.32
C LYS A 72 11.61 -4.02 -3.03
N LEU A 73 12.28 -4.55 -4.06
CA LEU A 73 13.59 -5.20 -3.92
C LEU A 73 14.65 -4.25 -3.33
N LYS A 74 14.72 -3.00 -3.81
CA LYS A 74 15.68 -2.01 -3.32
C LYS A 74 15.44 -1.58 -1.86
N ARG A 75 14.25 -1.82 -1.31
CA ARG A 75 13.90 -1.44 0.08
C ARG A 75 14.30 -2.50 1.10
N ASP A 76 14.73 -3.69 0.66
CA ASP A 76 15.33 -4.72 1.52
C ASP A 76 16.84 -4.89 1.20
N PRO A 77 17.68 -3.90 1.52
CA PRO A 77 19.11 -3.95 1.21
C PRO A 77 19.86 -5.07 1.95
N PHE A 78 19.28 -5.61 3.02
CA PHE A 78 19.91 -6.61 3.88
C PHE A 78 19.39 -8.02 3.63
N HIS A 79 18.43 -8.20 2.70
CA HIS A 79 17.75 -9.47 2.46
C HIS A 79 17.29 -10.13 3.76
N ARG A 80 16.84 -9.32 4.73
CA ARG A 80 16.44 -9.87 6.02
C ARG A 80 15.22 -10.73 5.73
N SER A 81 15.23 -11.97 6.21
CA SER A 81 14.04 -12.79 6.21
C SER A 81 12.93 -12.01 6.91
N ILE A 82 11.94 -11.58 6.13
CA ILE A 82 10.77 -10.89 6.66
C ILE A 82 10.10 -11.91 7.59
N PRO A 83 9.78 -11.57 8.85
CA PRO A 83 9.09 -12.50 9.73
C PRO A 83 7.72 -12.93 9.17
N TYR A 84 7.20 -12.22 8.16
CA TYR A 84 6.03 -12.59 7.38
C TYR A 84 6.44 -13.36 6.11
N PRO A 85 5.75 -14.46 5.77
CA PRO A 85 4.44 -14.87 6.29
C PRO A 85 4.46 -15.67 7.61
N ASN A 86 5.62 -16.14 8.06
CA ASN A 86 5.73 -17.07 9.20
C ASN A 86 5.13 -16.54 10.53
N GLY A 87 5.04 -15.21 10.71
CA GLY A 87 4.46 -14.56 11.88
C GLY A 87 2.97 -14.21 11.77
N CYS A 88 2.38 -14.23 10.57
CA CYS A 88 0.95 -13.96 10.32
C CYS A 88 0.45 -14.86 9.17
N PRO A 89 0.20 -16.15 9.43
CA PRO A 89 -0.30 -17.09 8.42
C PRO A 89 -1.65 -16.64 7.83
N GLU A 90 -2.46 -15.92 8.59
CA GLU A 90 -3.78 -15.45 8.20
C GLU A 90 -3.79 -14.43 7.04
N ILE A 91 -2.63 -13.86 6.68
CA ILE A 91 -2.47 -12.96 5.53
C ILE A 91 -1.37 -13.44 4.57
N GLU A 92 -0.86 -14.66 4.70
CA GLU A 92 0.20 -15.19 3.84
C GLU A 92 -0.15 -15.12 2.35
N GLY A 93 -1.39 -15.51 2.00
CA GLY A 93 -1.85 -15.49 0.62
C GLY A 93 -1.85 -14.09 0.01
N LEU A 94 -2.16 -13.06 0.80
CA LEU A 94 -2.11 -11.66 0.37
C LEU A 94 -0.69 -11.22 -0.03
N PHE A 95 0.35 -11.69 0.68
CA PHE A 95 1.75 -11.36 0.33
C PHE A 95 2.22 -12.02 -0.96
N LYS A 96 1.62 -13.15 -1.34
CA LYS A 96 1.93 -13.91 -2.57
C LYS A 96 1.04 -13.50 -3.74
N TYR A 97 -0.05 -12.79 -3.48
CA TYR A 97 -1.01 -12.42 -4.50
C TYR A 97 -0.48 -11.33 -5.43
N CYS A 98 -0.62 -11.58 -6.73
CA CYS A 98 -0.32 -10.62 -7.79
C CYS A 98 -1.44 -10.71 -8.82
N GLY A 99 -2.24 -9.66 -8.93
CA GLY A 99 -3.33 -9.59 -9.89
C GLY A 99 -3.92 -8.18 -9.99
N PRO A 100 -4.70 -7.90 -11.04
CA PRO A 100 -5.35 -6.60 -11.20
C PRO A 100 -6.58 -6.44 -10.29
N ASN A 101 -7.11 -7.53 -9.75
CA ASN A 101 -8.32 -7.55 -8.94
C ASN A 101 -8.00 -7.44 -7.44
N PRO A 102 -8.95 -6.96 -6.61
CA PRO A 102 -8.86 -7.08 -5.16
C PRO A 102 -8.69 -8.54 -4.73
N TYR A 103 -7.96 -8.75 -3.63
CA TYR A 103 -7.70 -10.07 -3.09
C TYR A 103 -9.01 -10.69 -2.59
N SER A 104 -9.32 -11.91 -3.02
CA SER A 104 -10.63 -12.54 -2.81
C SER A 104 -10.71 -13.45 -1.59
N ASP A 105 -9.58 -13.91 -1.07
CA ASP A 105 -9.60 -14.85 0.06
C ASP A 105 -9.93 -14.11 1.36
N ALA A 106 -10.37 -14.88 2.36
CA ALA A 106 -10.73 -14.33 3.65
C ALA A 106 -9.54 -13.64 4.33
N LEU A 107 -9.75 -12.41 4.79
CA LEU A 107 -8.78 -11.64 5.54
C LEU A 107 -9.28 -11.36 6.96
N PRO A 108 -8.40 -11.14 7.94
CA PRO A 108 -8.81 -10.94 9.35
C PRO A 108 -9.74 -9.74 9.58
N TRP A 109 -9.76 -8.79 8.65
CA TRP A 109 -10.59 -7.59 8.73
C TRP A 109 -11.83 -7.63 7.82
N THR A 110 -12.03 -8.68 7.02
CA THR A 110 -13.24 -8.86 6.21
C THR A 110 -14.34 -9.63 6.97
N GLN A 111 -14.06 -10.09 8.20
CA GLN A 111 -15.02 -10.72 9.10
C GLN A 111 -15.89 -9.70 9.84
#